data_AF-A0A4S4M882-F1
#
_entry.id   AF-A0A4S4M882-F1
#
_cell.length_a   1.000
_cell.length_b   1.000
_cell.length_c   1.000
_cell.angle_alpha   90.00
_cell.angle_beta   90.00
_cell.angle_gamma   90.00
#
_symmetry.space_group_name_H-M   'P 1'
#
loop_
_entity.id
_entity.type
_entity.pdbx_description
1 polymer ?
#
loop_
_entity_poly.entity_id
_entity_poly.type
_entity_poly.pdbx_seq_one_letter_code
_entity_poly.pdbx_strand_id
1 'polypeptide(L)'
;MEALVFVLLVIARVSHALPQHGTVALELSALDLDLSKRSSSSSSSSSPSQPGAILANRMDDSQRNIVFWAATIIAVLVSLVQGAITTLTDICESEGMWTIRFSLGRREHFWWTGIAVALIASLGSMIVSFLAGNNNDSLGILLLATASSLAVFRYAWPAWRNRHYCSNRWAAWTGPSRTGIDPVLIPYLPNPDRKTGKSRAGSNAVPGSDTSSLWRDMDHRAPTMKLHPVDIRFPLLLRTTLIVRDPTDILKAFQQTSAVPSEQSLPSTPHLFSTPAAPAPPASSKSSGSGPSFEAVTSKEKPENESARSALPPGVYAPILPGHAASLRWGRDLGFSPRVSRGILSVPNRLLTSHPLTESGHNGRALCLAHGILGRNKGLEPQNFILKLNTKMLEEKSVQWPRPSKVLRSYFKREMEAAYGGLGPAYVDAATELALLLADSSHSLIEDWLEKGMEQQDYRLNREAYVLEASDEDLRLLYLLSYAAMIVSLSAHSKQRQVRPETSLFVALWKATKPTEPLPEWVSSQEMVTRMANERAGLDSRTDLDGLIAAVLGPSPRVPVSP
;
A
#
# COMPACT_ATOMS: atom_id res chain seq x y z
N MET A 1 19.19 -2.65 2.09
CA MET A 1 19.77 -2.95 3.42
C MET A 1 20.95 -3.86 3.24
N GLU A 2 20.84 -5.12 2.85
CA GLU A 2 22.01 -6.01 2.67
C GLU A 2 23.01 -5.53 1.60
N ALA A 3 22.56 -5.02 0.45
CA ALA A 3 23.48 -4.43 -0.54
C ALA A 3 24.16 -3.14 -0.03
N LEU A 4 23.44 -2.33 0.77
CA LEU A 4 24.01 -1.14 1.41
C LEU A 4 25.00 -1.55 2.51
N VAL A 5 24.66 -2.55 3.31
CA VAL A 5 25.51 -3.14 4.34
C VAL A 5 26.73 -3.78 3.69
N PHE A 6 26.58 -4.44 2.55
CA PHE A 6 27.69 -4.98 1.77
C PHE A 6 28.60 -3.87 1.26
N VAL A 7 28.07 -2.81 0.66
CA VAL A 7 28.86 -1.64 0.24
C VAL A 7 29.55 -0.97 1.43
N LEU A 8 28.85 -0.79 2.55
CA LEU A 8 29.42 -0.23 3.78
C LEU A 8 30.47 -1.16 4.41
N LEU A 9 30.28 -2.48 4.35
CA LEU A 9 31.25 -3.47 4.81
C LEU A 9 32.46 -3.52 3.89
N VAL A 10 32.29 -3.37 2.58
CA VAL A 10 33.39 -3.25 1.62
C VAL A 10 34.14 -1.96 1.87
N ILE A 11 33.46 -0.82 2.05
CA ILE A 11 34.08 0.45 2.44
C ILE A 11 34.82 0.30 3.76
N ALA A 12 34.20 -0.28 4.80
CA ALA A 12 34.82 -0.48 6.10
C ALA A 12 36.01 -1.45 6.03
N ARG A 13 35.90 -2.54 5.25
CA ARG A 13 36.99 -3.51 5.04
C ARG A 13 38.13 -2.90 4.25
N VAL A 14 37.86 -2.09 3.23
CA VAL A 14 38.88 -1.33 2.49
C VAL A 14 39.54 -0.30 3.42
N SER A 15 38.76 0.41 4.23
CA SER A 15 39.27 1.34 5.26
C SER A 15 40.10 0.66 6.34
N HIS A 16 39.78 -0.60 6.70
CA HIS A 16 40.55 -1.41 7.64
C HIS A 16 41.75 -2.13 7.01
N ALA A 17 41.71 -2.42 5.71
CA ALA A 17 42.80 -3.04 4.96
C ALA A 17 43.85 -2.01 4.53
N LEU A 18 43.50 -0.73 4.52
CA LEU A 18 44.50 0.34 4.56
C LEU A 18 45.29 0.18 5.87
N PRO A 19 46.63 0.10 5.81
CA PRO A 19 47.44 -0.11 7.00
C PRO A 19 47.11 0.96 8.04
N GLN A 20 46.59 0.53 9.19
CA GLN A 20 46.39 1.37 10.36
C GLN A 20 47.76 1.79 10.89
N HIS A 21 48.42 2.76 10.25
CA HIS A 21 49.53 3.48 10.86
C HIS A 21 48.96 4.44 11.92
N GLY A 22 48.47 3.85 13.00
CA GLY A 22 48.12 4.54 14.23
C GLY A 22 49.35 4.75 15.09
N THR A 23 50.06 5.87 14.87
CA THR A 23 50.90 6.55 15.89
C THR A 23 51.30 7.96 15.43
N VAL A 24 50.38 8.75 14.85
CA VAL A 24 50.68 10.18 14.54
C VAL A 24 49.65 11.15 15.16
N ALA A 25 48.47 10.67 15.55
CA ALA A 25 47.46 11.54 16.19
C ALA A 25 47.74 11.86 17.67
N LEU A 26 48.64 11.11 18.33
CA LEU A 26 49.07 11.38 19.72
C LEU A 26 50.38 12.19 19.82
N GLU A 27 51.09 12.43 18.72
CA GLU A 27 52.30 13.28 18.71
C GLU A 27 52.00 14.76 18.48
N LEU A 28 50.83 15.10 17.93
CA LEU A 28 50.42 16.51 17.76
C LEU A 28 50.11 17.21 19.09
N SER A 29 49.88 16.45 20.17
CA SER A 29 49.77 16.99 21.54
C SER A 29 51.13 17.17 22.22
N ALA A 30 52.20 16.55 21.69
CA ALA A 30 53.55 16.64 22.22
C ALA A 30 54.40 17.72 21.52
N LEU A 31 53.92 18.24 20.38
CA LEU A 31 54.62 19.26 19.57
C LEU A 31 54.39 20.71 20.03
N ASP A 32 53.58 20.94 21.07
CA ASP A 32 53.29 22.29 21.58
C ASP A 32 54.16 22.73 22.79
N LEU A 33 55.17 21.92 23.15
CA LEU A 33 55.99 22.18 24.35
C LEU A 33 57.48 22.44 24.10
N ASP A 34 57.96 22.46 22.85
CA ASP A 34 59.39 22.63 22.55
C ASP A 34 59.72 23.80 21.59
N LEU A 35 58.87 24.83 21.59
CA LEU A 35 59.00 26.01 20.71
C LEU A 35 59.69 27.22 21.38
N SER A 36 60.38 27.04 22.52
CA SER A 36 60.99 28.16 23.26
C SER A 36 62.51 28.31 23.13
N LYS A 37 63.22 27.47 22.36
CA LYS A 37 64.70 27.51 22.40
C LYS A 37 65.40 27.20 21.08
N ARG A 38 65.33 28.13 20.12
CA ARG A 38 66.42 28.30 19.13
C ARG A 38 66.37 29.65 18.43
N SER A 39 67.09 30.61 19.00
CA SER A 39 67.59 31.79 18.33
C SER A 39 69.03 31.52 17.86
N SER A 40 69.25 31.43 16.54
CA SER A 40 70.46 31.92 15.85
C SER A 40 70.44 31.57 14.36
N SER A 41 70.24 32.61 13.56
CA SER A 41 70.92 32.92 12.29
C SER A 41 71.41 31.76 11.40
N SER A 42 70.64 31.47 10.34
CA SER A 42 71.22 31.21 9.01
C SER A 42 70.18 31.52 7.93
N SER A 43 70.61 32.30 6.95
CA SER A 43 69.86 32.70 5.76
C SER A 43 69.80 31.53 4.78
N SER A 44 68.75 30.71 4.88
CA SER A 44 68.42 29.69 3.89
C SER A 44 67.25 30.17 3.04
N SER A 45 67.47 30.22 1.72
CA SER A 45 66.48 30.48 0.69
C SER A 45 65.18 29.71 0.93
N SER A 46 64.14 30.43 1.32
CA SER A 46 62.78 29.95 1.42
C SER A 46 62.28 29.57 0.02
N SER A 47 62.48 28.32 -0.38
CA SER A 47 61.74 27.77 -1.52
C SER A 47 60.26 27.84 -1.16
N PRO A 48 59.39 28.42 -2.02
CA PRO A 48 57.97 28.55 -1.71
C PRO A 48 57.42 27.15 -1.44
N SER A 49 56.96 26.93 -0.21
CA SER A 49 56.33 25.70 0.21
C SER A 49 55.07 25.49 -0.63
N GLN A 50 55.18 24.68 -1.69
CA GLN A 50 54.03 24.31 -2.48
C GLN A 50 53.07 23.51 -1.58
N PRO A 51 51.83 23.98 -1.35
CA PRO A 51 50.89 23.37 -0.41
C PRO A 51 50.58 21.89 -0.70
N GLY A 52 50.83 21.40 -1.92
CA GLY A 52 50.66 19.98 -2.29
C GLY A 52 51.78 19.04 -1.83
N ALA A 53 52.95 19.54 -1.45
CA ALA A 53 54.11 18.69 -1.15
C ALA A 53 53.96 17.87 0.15
N ILE A 54 53.08 18.29 1.07
CA ILE A 54 52.92 17.64 2.38
C ILE A 54 52.24 16.27 2.26
N LEU A 55 51.22 16.15 1.40
CA LEU A 55 50.53 14.88 1.14
C LEU A 55 51.37 13.96 0.24
N ALA A 56 52.01 14.52 -0.78
CA ALA A 56 52.85 13.78 -1.71
C ALA A 56 54.06 13.09 -1.05
N ASN A 57 54.62 13.70 0.02
CA ASN A 57 55.75 13.12 0.76
C ASN A 57 55.37 12.02 1.76
N ARG A 58 54.07 11.84 2.05
CA ARG A 58 53.60 10.87 3.06
C ARG A 58 53.06 9.56 2.50
N MET A 59 52.71 9.51 1.21
CA MET A 59 52.19 8.29 0.57
C MET A 59 53.20 7.72 -0.42
N ASP A 60 53.52 6.44 -0.24
CA ASP A 60 54.32 5.69 -1.22
C ASP A 60 53.52 5.43 -2.51
N ASP A 61 54.23 5.20 -3.62
CA ASP A 61 53.65 4.88 -4.93
C ASP A 61 52.67 3.71 -4.86
N SER A 62 53.00 2.69 -4.07
CA SER A 62 52.12 1.55 -3.82
C SER A 62 50.78 1.97 -3.21
N GLN A 63 50.80 2.86 -2.21
CA GLN A 63 49.59 3.34 -1.54
C GLN A 63 48.75 4.21 -2.47
N ARG A 64 49.38 5.08 -3.28
CA ARG A 64 48.70 5.88 -4.30
C ARG A 64 47.94 5.01 -5.30
N ASN A 65 48.59 3.95 -5.78
CA ASN A 65 48.00 2.98 -6.71
C ASN A 65 46.85 2.20 -6.06
N ILE A 66 46.99 1.78 -4.80
CA ILE A 66 45.91 1.07 -4.07
C ILE A 66 44.67 1.95 -3.94
N VAL A 67 44.82 3.21 -3.53
CA VAL A 67 43.69 4.14 -3.37
C VAL A 67 43.02 4.42 -4.72
N PHE A 68 43.81 4.57 -5.78
CA PHE A 68 43.29 4.74 -7.14
C PHE A 68 42.44 3.54 -7.58
N TRP A 69 42.99 2.32 -7.52
CA TRP A 69 42.27 1.12 -7.95
C TRP A 69 41.05 0.82 -7.07
N ALA A 70 41.11 1.12 -5.77
CA ALA A 70 39.96 1.00 -4.88
C ALA A 70 38.82 1.93 -5.32
N ALA A 71 39.11 3.19 -5.65
CA ALA A 71 38.12 4.13 -6.17
C ALA A 71 37.49 3.61 -7.47
N THR A 72 38.32 3.17 -8.43
CA THR A 72 37.84 2.60 -9.70
C THR A 72 36.94 1.39 -9.48
N ILE A 73 37.33 0.46 -8.60
CA ILE A 73 36.52 -0.73 -8.26
C ILE A 73 35.18 -0.31 -7.66
N ILE A 74 35.15 0.65 -6.74
CA ILE A 74 33.90 1.17 -6.16
C ILE A 74 33.00 1.74 -7.26
N ALA A 75 33.52 2.58 -8.15
CA ALA A 75 32.76 3.18 -9.24
C ALA A 75 32.17 2.13 -10.21
N VAL A 76 32.95 1.10 -10.55
CA VAL A 76 32.49 -0.02 -11.39
C VAL A 76 31.40 -0.83 -10.70
N LEU A 77 31.59 -1.20 -9.43
CA LEU A 77 30.59 -1.94 -8.65
C LEU A 77 29.29 -1.15 -8.52
N VAL A 78 29.36 0.15 -8.26
CA VAL A 78 28.18 1.03 -8.20
C VAL A 78 27.45 1.05 -9.54
N SER A 79 28.19 1.13 -10.66
CA SER A 79 27.61 1.13 -12.00
C SER A 79 26.89 -0.20 -12.32
N LEU A 80 27.47 -1.34 -11.92
CA LEU A 80 26.85 -2.65 -12.05
C LEU A 80 25.58 -2.78 -11.20
N VAL A 81 25.63 -2.33 -9.94
CA VAL A 81 24.46 -2.34 -9.05
C VAL A 81 23.35 -1.43 -9.60
N GLN A 82 23.69 -0.25 -10.09
CA GLN A 82 22.74 0.64 -10.74
C GLN A 82 22.08 -0.03 -11.95
N GLY A 83 22.87 -0.61 -12.86
CA GLY A 83 22.37 -1.35 -14.02
C GLY A 83 21.43 -2.49 -13.62
N ALA A 84 21.82 -3.29 -12.62
CA ALA A 84 21.00 -4.39 -12.12
C ALA A 84 19.66 -3.92 -11.52
N ILE A 85 19.65 -2.81 -10.77
CA ILE A 85 18.42 -2.24 -10.19
C ILE A 85 17.48 -1.72 -11.29
N THR A 86 18.03 -1.02 -12.29
CA THR A 86 17.25 -0.53 -13.44
C THR A 86 16.65 -1.70 -14.22
N THR A 87 17.47 -2.68 -14.63
CA THR A 87 16.97 -3.87 -15.34
C THR A 87 15.94 -4.64 -14.53
N LEU A 88 16.14 -4.81 -13.22
CA LEU A 88 15.15 -5.47 -12.36
C LEU A 88 13.83 -4.70 -12.31
N THR A 89 13.89 -3.37 -12.28
CA THR A 89 12.70 -2.50 -12.28
C THR A 89 11.94 -2.67 -13.60
N ASP A 90 12.63 -2.66 -14.73
CA ASP A 90 12.05 -2.84 -16.07
C ASP A 90 11.41 -4.23 -16.22
N ILE A 91 12.06 -5.28 -15.73
CA ILE A 91 11.49 -6.64 -15.69
C ILE A 91 10.24 -6.68 -14.82
N CYS A 92 10.27 -6.04 -13.63
CA CYS A 92 9.11 -6.03 -12.75
C CYS A 92 7.91 -5.30 -13.37
N GLU A 93 8.15 -4.22 -14.11
CA GLU A 93 7.09 -3.46 -14.79
C GLU A 93 6.55 -4.23 -16.02
N SER A 94 7.42 -4.81 -16.84
CA SER A 94 7.03 -5.57 -18.05
C SER A 94 6.29 -6.88 -17.72
N GLU A 95 6.70 -7.59 -16.68
CA GLU A 95 6.04 -8.84 -16.24
C GLU A 95 4.85 -8.61 -15.28
N GLY A 96 4.53 -7.34 -14.97
CA GLY A 96 3.42 -7.01 -14.06
C GLY A 96 3.65 -7.45 -12.61
N MET A 97 4.90 -7.60 -12.17
CA MET A 97 5.29 -7.90 -10.79
C MET A 97 5.20 -6.66 -9.88
N TRP A 98 4.01 -6.05 -9.86
CA TRP A 98 3.79 -4.75 -9.24
C TRP A 98 4.01 -4.74 -7.72
N THR A 99 3.74 -5.84 -7.02
CA THR A 99 4.02 -5.95 -5.58
C THR A 99 5.52 -5.80 -5.30
N ILE A 100 6.38 -6.43 -6.11
CA ILE A 100 7.83 -6.26 -5.98
C ILE A 100 8.21 -4.82 -6.34
N ARG A 101 7.71 -4.32 -7.47
CA ARG A 101 8.01 -2.97 -7.97
C ARG A 101 7.70 -1.86 -6.97
N PHE A 102 6.53 -1.89 -6.33
CA PHE A 102 6.16 -0.88 -5.34
C PHE A 102 6.92 -1.04 -4.02
N SER A 103 7.19 -2.29 -3.61
CA SER A 103 8.02 -2.57 -2.43
C SER A 103 9.46 -2.04 -2.61
N LEU A 104 10.02 -2.24 -3.81
CA LEU A 104 11.26 -1.64 -4.26
C LEU A 104 11.14 -0.11 -4.20
N GLY A 105 10.17 0.50 -4.88
CA GLY A 105 10.00 1.97 -4.91
C GLY A 105 9.95 2.64 -3.53
N ARG A 106 9.43 1.95 -2.49
CA ARG A 106 9.44 2.46 -1.11
C ARG A 106 10.86 2.64 -0.55
N ARG A 107 11.81 1.79 -0.95
CA ARG A 107 13.21 1.81 -0.48
C ARG A 107 14.14 2.57 -1.42
N GLU A 108 13.57 3.24 -2.42
CA GLU A 108 14.33 3.83 -3.52
C GLU A 108 15.33 4.90 -3.09
N HIS A 109 14.90 5.78 -2.20
CA HIS A 109 15.75 6.80 -1.61
C HIS A 109 16.97 6.23 -0.88
N PHE A 110 16.87 5.07 -0.22
CA PHE A 110 17.98 4.49 0.52
C PHE A 110 19.10 3.96 -0.38
N TRP A 111 18.77 3.26 -1.47
CA TRP A 111 19.82 2.74 -2.35
C TRP A 111 20.43 3.86 -3.20
N TRP A 112 19.67 4.88 -3.59
CA TRP A 112 20.24 6.02 -4.31
C TRP A 112 21.15 6.85 -3.41
N THR A 113 20.84 6.98 -2.11
CA THR A 113 21.81 7.51 -1.14
C THR A 113 23.06 6.64 -1.08
N GLY A 114 22.93 5.32 -1.01
CA GLY A 114 24.07 4.40 -1.00
C GLY A 114 24.98 4.56 -2.22
N ILE A 115 24.38 4.64 -3.41
CA ILE A 115 25.07 4.90 -4.68
C ILE A 115 25.78 6.26 -4.65
N ALA A 116 25.07 7.32 -4.25
CA ALA A 116 25.64 8.67 -4.19
C ALA A 116 26.81 8.77 -3.20
N VAL A 117 26.69 8.19 -2.00
CA VAL A 117 27.75 8.17 -1.00
C VAL A 117 28.97 7.39 -1.49
N ALA A 118 28.77 6.24 -2.13
CA ALA A 118 29.86 5.45 -2.70
C ALA A 118 30.60 6.19 -3.83
N LEU A 119 29.87 6.91 -4.70
CA LEU A 119 30.48 7.73 -5.76
C LEU A 119 31.24 8.93 -5.19
N ILE A 120 30.69 9.62 -4.18
CA ILE A 120 31.38 10.73 -3.51
C ILE A 120 32.64 10.24 -2.79
N ALA A 121 32.59 9.09 -2.13
CA ALA A 121 33.76 8.48 -1.51
C ALA A 121 34.83 8.14 -2.55
N SER A 122 34.43 7.51 -3.67
CA SER A 122 35.31 7.25 -4.81
C SER A 122 35.92 8.54 -5.38
N LEU A 123 35.16 9.63 -5.46
CA LEU A 123 35.63 10.92 -5.96
C LEU A 123 36.65 11.53 -5.01
N GLY A 124 36.38 11.48 -3.70
CA GLY A 124 37.32 11.90 -2.67
C GLY A 124 38.63 11.13 -2.75
N SER A 125 38.57 9.81 -2.92
CA SER A 125 39.76 8.96 -3.10
C SER A 125 40.55 9.32 -4.36
N MET A 126 39.88 9.59 -5.50
CA MET A 126 40.57 10.03 -6.71
C MET A 126 41.23 11.41 -6.55
N ILE A 127 40.55 12.37 -5.90
CA ILE A 127 41.11 13.69 -5.63
C ILE A 127 42.34 13.58 -4.73
N VAL A 128 42.29 12.73 -3.68
CA VAL A 128 43.46 12.49 -2.82
C VAL A 128 44.62 11.88 -3.61
N SER A 129 44.36 10.89 -4.48
CA SER A 129 45.38 10.30 -5.36
C SER A 129 46.01 11.35 -6.28
N PHE A 130 45.18 12.21 -6.89
CA PHE A 130 45.62 13.30 -7.75
C PHE A 130 46.48 14.32 -7.01
N LEU A 131 46.02 14.79 -5.84
CA LEU A 131 46.79 15.72 -4.99
C LEU A 131 48.08 15.10 -4.46
N ALA A 132 48.15 13.77 -4.33
CA ALA A 132 49.37 13.05 -3.99
C ALA A 132 50.35 12.91 -5.18
N GLY A 133 50.09 13.54 -6.32
CA GLY A 133 50.99 13.60 -7.48
C GLY A 133 50.62 12.67 -8.64
N ASN A 134 49.51 11.93 -8.56
CA ASN A 134 49.02 11.11 -9.67
C ASN A 134 48.26 11.97 -10.70
N ASN A 135 49.00 12.79 -11.45
CA ASN A 135 48.42 13.81 -12.33
C ASN A 135 47.81 13.24 -13.64
N ASN A 136 47.97 11.95 -13.90
CA ASN A 136 47.58 11.32 -15.18
C ASN A 136 46.06 11.11 -15.34
N ASP A 137 45.25 11.34 -14.30
CA ASP A 137 43.82 11.00 -14.30
C ASP A 137 42.86 12.19 -14.08
N SER A 138 43.21 13.38 -14.58
CA SER A 138 42.32 14.55 -14.53
C SER A 138 40.97 14.29 -15.22
N LEU A 139 40.96 13.49 -16.29
CA LEU A 139 39.74 13.08 -17.00
C LEU A 139 38.86 12.15 -16.14
N GLY A 140 39.44 11.16 -15.43
CA GLY A 140 38.70 10.27 -14.54
C GLY A 140 38.02 11.03 -13.41
N ILE A 141 38.70 12.02 -12.82
CA ILE A 141 38.12 12.91 -11.80
C ILE A 141 36.93 13.69 -12.37
N LEU A 142 37.07 14.27 -13.56
CA LEU A 142 35.99 15.03 -14.20
C LEU A 142 34.78 14.15 -14.51
N LEU A 143 35.00 12.95 -15.06
CA LEU A 143 33.95 11.97 -15.35
C LEU A 143 33.25 11.52 -14.07
N LEU A 144 34.01 11.19 -13.01
CA LEU A 144 33.44 10.74 -11.75
C LEU A 144 32.72 11.86 -11.01
N ALA A 145 33.22 13.09 -11.07
CA ALA A 145 32.53 14.27 -10.52
C ALA A 145 31.19 14.51 -11.23
N THR A 146 31.18 14.40 -12.56
CA THR A 146 29.95 14.53 -13.37
C THR A 146 28.96 13.42 -13.04
N ALA A 147 29.41 12.16 -12.97
CA ALA A 147 28.59 11.02 -12.61
C ALA A 147 28.02 11.14 -11.18
N SER A 148 28.83 11.57 -10.22
CA SER A 148 28.41 11.82 -8.83
C SER A 148 27.35 12.90 -8.75
N SER A 149 27.56 14.02 -9.45
CA SER A 149 26.60 15.14 -9.52
C SER A 149 25.26 14.68 -10.12
N LEU A 150 25.32 13.93 -11.24
CA LEU A 150 24.12 13.37 -11.87
C LEU A 150 23.41 12.39 -10.92
N ALA A 151 24.14 11.51 -10.23
CA ALA A 151 23.56 10.58 -9.27
C ALA A 151 22.82 11.29 -8.12
N VAL A 152 23.43 12.35 -7.57
CA VAL A 152 22.84 13.15 -6.49
C VAL A 152 21.60 13.92 -6.98
N PHE A 153 21.73 14.73 -8.02
CA PHE A 153 20.69 15.68 -8.41
C PHE A 153 19.58 15.05 -9.24
N ARG A 154 19.89 14.04 -10.07
CA ARG A 154 18.90 13.41 -10.97
C ARG A 154 18.20 12.23 -10.32
N TYR A 155 18.83 11.53 -9.39
CA TYR A 155 18.26 10.31 -8.80
C TYR A 155 18.03 10.41 -7.29
N ALA A 156 19.07 10.63 -6.49
CA ALA A 156 18.94 10.61 -5.03
C ALA A 156 17.99 11.70 -4.53
N TRP A 157 18.18 12.95 -4.98
CA TRP A 157 17.36 14.08 -4.53
C TRP A 157 15.87 13.93 -4.89
N PRO A 158 15.48 13.61 -6.14
CA PRO A 158 14.09 13.30 -6.47
C PRO A 158 13.51 12.12 -5.68
N ALA A 159 14.29 11.05 -5.49
CA ALA A 159 13.86 9.89 -4.69
C ALA A 159 13.54 10.30 -3.23
N TRP A 160 14.36 11.16 -2.63
CA TRP A 160 14.11 11.69 -1.29
C TRP A 160 12.88 12.59 -1.22
N ARG A 161 12.65 13.43 -2.24
CA ARG A 161 11.44 14.25 -2.34
C ARG A 161 10.17 13.41 -2.50
N ASN A 162 10.28 12.23 -3.11
CA ASN A 162 9.16 11.34 -3.39
C ASN A 162 8.94 10.26 -2.31
N ARG A 163 9.79 10.17 -1.29
CA ARG A 163 9.75 9.06 -0.31
C ARG A 163 8.37 8.86 0.32
N HIS A 164 7.71 9.95 0.71
CA HIS A 164 6.40 9.92 1.35
C HIS A 164 5.31 9.51 0.38
N TYR A 165 5.39 9.99 -0.87
CA TYR A 165 4.50 9.53 -1.93
C TYR A 165 4.68 8.03 -2.21
N CYS A 166 5.91 7.52 -2.28
CA CYS A 166 6.15 6.08 -2.46
C CYS A 166 5.64 5.24 -1.27
N SER A 167 5.74 5.74 -0.03
CA SER A 167 5.15 5.12 1.16
C SER A 167 3.62 5.06 1.05
N ASN A 168 2.98 6.20 0.76
CA ASN A 168 1.53 6.29 0.59
C ASN A 168 1.04 5.45 -0.59
N ARG A 169 1.79 5.39 -1.69
CA ARG A 169 1.48 4.54 -2.84
C ARG A 169 1.51 3.07 -2.44
N TRP A 170 2.54 2.64 -1.71
CA TRP A 170 2.58 1.28 -1.17
C TRP A 170 1.35 1.01 -0.27
N ALA A 171 1.05 1.88 0.68
CA ALA A 171 -0.08 1.70 1.61
C ALA A 171 -1.45 1.71 0.90
N ALA A 172 -1.63 2.60 -0.08
CA ALA A 172 -2.84 2.72 -0.89
C ALA A 172 -3.12 1.45 -1.70
N TRP A 173 -2.07 0.79 -2.21
CA TRP A 173 -2.20 -0.38 -3.06
C TRP A 173 -2.16 -1.72 -2.32
N THR A 174 -1.58 -1.76 -1.11
CA THR A 174 -1.28 -3.02 -0.40
C THR A 174 -1.90 -3.19 0.98
N GLY A 175 -2.69 -2.22 1.45
CA GLY A 175 -3.41 -2.38 2.71
C GLY A 175 -4.55 -3.40 2.61
N PRO A 176 -5.41 -3.47 3.65
CA PRO A 176 -6.52 -4.41 3.67
C PRO A 176 -7.38 -4.27 2.42
N SER A 177 -7.81 -5.41 1.87
CA SER A 177 -8.58 -5.47 0.64
C SER A 177 -9.94 -6.08 0.90
N ARG A 178 -10.90 -5.67 0.09
CA ARG A 178 -12.29 -6.16 0.12
C ARG A 178 -12.59 -6.88 -1.18
N THR A 179 -12.96 -8.15 -1.07
CA THR A 179 -13.24 -9.02 -2.21
C THR A 179 -14.64 -9.61 -2.10
N GLY A 180 -15.39 -9.59 -3.20
CA GLY A 180 -16.63 -10.35 -3.31
C GLY A 180 -16.33 -11.84 -3.41
N ILE A 181 -16.88 -12.61 -2.49
CA ILE A 181 -16.81 -14.07 -2.47
C ILE A 181 -18.09 -14.61 -3.07
N ASP A 182 -17.94 -15.43 -4.10
CA ASP A 182 -19.05 -16.10 -4.78
C ASP A 182 -19.90 -16.91 -3.78
N PRO A 183 -21.24 -16.91 -3.87
CA PRO A 183 -22.10 -17.66 -2.98
C PRO A 183 -21.70 -19.13 -2.80
N VAL A 184 -21.17 -19.77 -3.86
CA VAL A 184 -20.74 -21.18 -3.83
C VAL A 184 -19.51 -21.38 -2.95
N LEU A 185 -18.70 -20.34 -2.72
CA LEU A 185 -17.49 -20.38 -1.90
C LEU A 185 -17.76 -20.07 -0.41
N ILE A 186 -18.89 -19.46 -0.08
CA ILE A 186 -19.25 -19.05 1.29
C ILE A 186 -19.21 -20.22 2.29
N PRO A 187 -19.72 -21.44 1.97
CA PRO A 187 -19.68 -22.57 2.91
C PRO A 187 -18.27 -23.01 3.32
N TYR A 188 -17.24 -22.61 2.57
CA TYR A 188 -15.83 -22.93 2.81
C TYR A 188 -15.12 -21.86 3.64
N LEU A 189 -15.77 -20.73 3.96
CA LEU A 189 -15.19 -19.73 4.83
C LEU A 189 -14.90 -20.32 6.23
N PRO A 190 -13.78 -19.92 6.86
CA PRO A 190 -13.45 -20.40 8.19
C PRO A 190 -14.51 -19.95 9.20
N ASN A 191 -15.25 -20.91 9.74
CA ASN A 191 -16.26 -20.67 10.76
C ASN A 191 -15.69 -21.03 12.14
N PRO A 192 -15.59 -20.08 13.09
CA PRO A 192 -15.05 -20.34 14.42
C PRO A 192 -15.90 -21.34 15.23
N ASP A 193 -17.21 -21.42 14.98
CA ASP A 193 -18.13 -22.30 15.71
C ASP A 193 -18.10 -23.75 15.20
N ARG A 194 -17.51 -23.98 14.03
CA ARG A 194 -17.37 -25.32 13.47
C ARG A 194 -16.29 -26.06 14.26
N LYS A 195 -16.69 -26.64 15.40
CA LYS A 195 -15.89 -27.58 16.19
C LYS A 195 -15.40 -28.67 15.24
N THR A 196 -14.19 -28.51 14.70
CA THR A 196 -13.53 -29.56 13.94
C THR A 196 -13.37 -30.72 14.91
N GLY A 197 -14.16 -31.78 14.72
CA GLY A 197 -14.40 -32.85 15.69
C GLY A 197 -13.20 -33.74 16.08
N LYS A 198 -11.97 -33.21 16.02
CA LYS A 198 -10.73 -33.91 16.36
C LYS A 198 -9.69 -33.08 17.15
N SER A 199 -9.99 -31.85 17.58
CA SER A 199 -9.04 -31.14 18.48
C SER A 199 -9.11 -31.72 19.88
N ARG A 200 -8.12 -32.57 20.18
CA ARG A 200 -7.77 -33.13 21.50
C ARG A 200 -7.89 -32.06 22.59
N ALA A 201 -8.68 -32.38 23.62
CA ALA A 201 -8.85 -31.60 24.82
C ALA A 201 -7.50 -31.21 25.45
N GLY A 202 -7.28 -29.91 25.72
CA GLY A 202 -6.18 -29.48 26.59
C GLY A 202 -5.67 -28.04 26.46
N SER A 203 -5.98 -27.28 25.40
CA SER A 203 -5.45 -25.92 25.26
C SER A 203 -6.45 -24.84 25.70
N ASN A 204 -6.13 -24.14 26.79
CA ASN A 204 -6.78 -22.90 27.22
C ASN A 204 -6.47 -21.75 26.23
N ALA A 205 -7.03 -21.81 25.02
CA ALA A 205 -6.81 -20.79 24.01
C ALA A 205 -7.56 -19.49 24.37
N VAL A 206 -6.84 -18.37 24.33
CA VAL A 206 -7.37 -17.02 24.61
C VAL A 206 -8.36 -16.63 23.49
N PRO A 207 -9.60 -16.24 23.83
CA PRO A 207 -10.59 -15.80 22.83
C PRO A 207 -10.09 -14.55 22.09
N GLY A 208 -9.69 -14.70 20.83
CA GLY A 208 -9.39 -13.57 19.95
C GLY A 208 -8.14 -13.68 19.06
N SER A 209 -7.23 -14.65 19.28
CA SER A 209 -5.99 -14.76 18.49
C SER A 209 -6.03 -15.74 17.31
N ASP A 210 -7.06 -16.57 17.19
CA ASP A 210 -7.04 -17.76 16.32
C ASP A 210 -7.65 -17.60 14.91
N THR A 211 -8.09 -16.42 14.51
CA THR A 211 -8.63 -16.26 13.14
C THR A 211 -7.54 -16.35 12.07
N SER A 212 -6.33 -15.87 12.39
CA SER A 212 -5.17 -15.98 11.50
C SER A 212 -4.63 -17.41 11.38
N SER A 213 -4.77 -18.24 12.42
CA SER A 213 -4.36 -19.65 12.38
C SER A 213 -5.30 -20.45 11.48
N LEU A 214 -6.62 -20.19 11.51
CA LEU A 214 -7.57 -20.86 10.62
C LEU A 214 -7.25 -20.63 9.13
N TRP A 215 -7.03 -19.38 8.72
CA TRP A 215 -6.67 -19.08 7.33
C TRP A 215 -5.31 -19.67 6.94
N ARG A 216 -4.34 -19.70 7.87
CA ARG A 216 -3.02 -20.29 7.63
C ARG A 216 -3.11 -21.81 7.47
N ASP A 217 -3.90 -22.47 8.30
CA ASP A 217 -4.16 -23.91 8.22
C ASP A 217 -4.90 -24.26 6.93
N MET A 218 -5.76 -23.37 6.44
CA MET A 218 -6.35 -23.51 5.12
C MET A 218 -5.30 -23.39 4.02
N ASP A 219 -4.45 -22.36 4.03
CA ASP A 219 -3.40 -22.19 3.02
C ASP A 219 -2.42 -23.38 2.97
N HIS A 220 -2.00 -23.90 4.12
CA HIS A 220 -1.12 -25.07 4.19
C HIS A 220 -1.73 -26.34 3.59
N ARG A 221 -3.06 -26.48 3.65
CA ARG A 221 -3.79 -27.63 3.09
C ARG A 221 -4.22 -27.42 1.64
N ALA A 222 -4.27 -26.17 1.18
CA ALA A 222 -4.69 -25.86 -0.18
C ALA A 222 -3.64 -26.36 -1.19
N PRO A 223 -4.04 -27.12 -2.24
CA PRO A 223 -3.14 -27.58 -3.29
C PRO A 223 -2.42 -26.41 -3.98
N THR A 224 -1.22 -26.69 -4.49
CA THR A 224 -0.37 -25.66 -5.11
C THR A 224 -0.99 -25.15 -6.41
N MET A 225 -1.51 -23.92 -6.37
CA MET A 225 -1.97 -23.19 -7.56
C MET A 225 -0.84 -22.34 -8.15
N LYS A 226 -0.86 -22.13 -9.47
CA LYS A 226 0.03 -21.18 -10.15
C LYS A 226 -0.26 -19.77 -9.63
N LEU A 227 0.76 -19.10 -9.07
CA LEU A 227 0.62 -17.74 -8.57
C LEU A 227 0.47 -16.75 -9.73
N HIS A 228 -0.39 -15.75 -9.56
CA HIS A 228 -0.50 -14.64 -10.49
C HIS A 228 0.78 -13.78 -10.43
N PRO A 229 1.26 -13.18 -11.54
CA PRO A 229 2.48 -12.36 -11.54
C PRO A 229 2.50 -11.24 -10.49
N VAL A 230 1.35 -10.59 -10.27
CA VAL A 230 1.14 -9.57 -9.23
C VAL A 230 1.38 -10.10 -7.80
N ASP A 231 1.19 -11.41 -7.57
CA ASP A 231 1.36 -12.09 -6.28
C ASP A 231 2.81 -12.61 -6.08
N ILE A 232 3.67 -12.58 -7.12
CA ILE A 232 5.07 -13.03 -7.03
C ILE A 232 5.85 -12.12 -6.08
N ARG A 233 6.69 -12.73 -5.26
CA ARG A 233 7.56 -12.08 -4.27
C ARG A 233 8.94 -12.70 -4.29
N PHE A 234 9.95 -11.99 -3.78
CA PHE A 234 11.27 -12.56 -3.54
C PHE A 234 11.22 -13.55 -2.37
N PRO A 235 11.37 -14.86 -2.59
CA PRO A 235 11.29 -15.87 -1.53
C PRO A 235 12.49 -15.83 -0.58
N LEU A 236 13.63 -15.33 -1.06
CA LEU A 236 14.91 -15.40 -0.36
C LEU A 236 15.06 -14.42 0.80
N LEU A 237 14.30 -13.32 0.82
CA LEU A 237 14.60 -12.22 1.74
C LEU A 237 13.77 -12.23 3.02
N LEU A 238 12.66 -12.97 3.09
CA LEU A 238 11.81 -13.00 4.28
C LEU A 238 11.08 -14.35 4.39
N ARG A 239 11.44 -15.17 5.39
CA ARG A 239 10.54 -16.22 5.91
C ARG A 239 9.34 -15.51 6.54
N THR A 240 8.34 -15.18 5.74
CA THR A 240 7.10 -14.58 6.27
C THR A 240 6.17 -15.67 6.76
N THR A 241 5.71 -15.57 8.00
CA THR A 241 4.58 -16.37 8.53
C THR A 241 3.23 -15.93 7.96
N LEU A 242 3.22 -14.98 7.02
CA LEU A 242 2.04 -14.41 6.40
C LEU A 242 1.59 -15.24 5.20
N ILE A 243 0.29 -15.36 5.04
CA ILE A 243 -0.36 -16.07 3.93
C ILE A 243 -0.12 -15.27 2.64
N VAL A 244 0.43 -15.93 1.63
CA VAL A 244 0.78 -15.29 0.36
C VAL A 244 -0.36 -15.39 -0.66
N ARG A 245 -1.14 -16.47 -0.60
CA ARG A 245 -2.22 -16.75 -1.56
C ARG A 245 -3.45 -15.86 -1.34
N ASP A 246 -4.19 -15.64 -2.42
CA ASP A 246 -5.49 -14.97 -2.40
C ASP A 246 -6.49 -15.81 -1.59
N PRO A 247 -7.33 -15.21 -0.71
CA PRO A 247 -8.37 -15.96 -0.02
C PRO A 247 -9.32 -16.66 -1.00
N THR A 248 -9.64 -16.05 -2.14
CA THR A 248 -10.51 -16.65 -3.16
C THR A 248 -9.86 -17.89 -3.78
N ASP A 249 -8.55 -17.85 -4.02
CA ASP A 249 -7.81 -18.98 -4.61
C ASP A 249 -7.72 -20.12 -3.58
N ILE A 250 -7.51 -19.82 -2.29
CA ILE A 250 -7.60 -20.80 -1.20
C ILE A 250 -8.99 -21.45 -1.18
N LEU A 251 -10.07 -20.66 -1.16
CA LEU A 251 -11.44 -21.18 -1.10
C LEU A 251 -11.78 -22.06 -2.31
N LYS A 252 -11.37 -21.66 -3.52
CA LYS A 252 -11.54 -22.47 -4.74
C LYS A 252 -10.80 -23.81 -4.64
N ALA A 253 -9.60 -23.81 -4.06
CA ALA A 253 -8.82 -25.03 -3.87
C ALA A 253 -9.54 -26.03 -2.93
N PHE A 254 -10.17 -25.52 -1.86
CA PHE A 254 -11.00 -26.32 -0.96
C PHE A 254 -12.26 -26.85 -1.64
N GLN A 255 -12.97 -25.99 -2.38
CA GLN A 255 -14.14 -26.40 -3.14
C GLN A 255 -13.83 -27.55 -4.09
N GLN A 256 -12.73 -27.45 -4.85
CA GLN A 256 -12.27 -28.51 -5.76
C GLN A 256 -11.98 -29.81 -5.01
N THR A 257 -11.33 -29.74 -3.85
CA THR A 257 -10.99 -30.92 -3.04
C THR A 257 -12.24 -31.59 -2.45
N SER A 258 -13.24 -30.81 -2.05
CA SER A 258 -14.52 -31.33 -1.53
C SER A 258 -15.45 -31.87 -2.62
N ALA A 259 -15.29 -31.44 -3.87
CA ALA A 259 -16.11 -31.88 -4.99
C ALA A 259 -15.69 -33.24 -5.58
N VAL A 260 -14.48 -33.74 -5.28
CA VAL A 260 -14.05 -35.07 -5.72
C VAL A 260 -14.80 -36.11 -4.89
N PRO A 261 -15.79 -36.82 -5.45
CA PRO A 261 -16.47 -37.89 -4.74
C PRO A 261 -15.43 -38.97 -4.45
N SER A 262 -15.50 -39.60 -3.29
CA SER A 262 -14.65 -40.72 -2.89
C SER A 262 -14.94 -41.99 -3.71
N GLU A 263 -14.91 -41.91 -5.04
CA GLU A 263 -15.14 -43.01 -5.98
C GLU A 263 -13.93 -43.94 -6.15
N GLN A 264 -12.96 -43.92 -5.23
CA GLN A 264 -11.98 -44.99 -5.11
C GLN A 264 -12.54 -46.14 -4.25
N SER A 265 -13.50 -46.87 -4.82
CA SER A 265 -13.79 -48.27 -4.44
C SER A 265 -13.60 -49.18 -5.65
N LEU A 266 -12.37 -49.69 -5.77
CA LEU A 266 -11.88 -50.90 -6.47
C LEU A 266 -12.01 -51.02 -8.01
N PRO A 267 -10.94 -51.51 -8.70
CA PRO A 267 -10.97 -51.75 -10.13
C PRO A 267 -11.65 -53.08 -10.45
N SER A 268 -12.66 -53.07 -11.30
CA SER A 268 -13.08 -54.26 -12.05
C SER A 268 -12.86 -54.03 -13.55
N THR A 269 -11.79 -54.67 -14.03
CA THR A 269 -11.62 -55.30 -15.34
C THR A 269 -11.59 -54.42 -16.62
N PRO A 270 -10.58 -54.59 -17.50
CA PRO A 270 -10.41 -53.76 -18.69
C PRO A 270 -11.30 -54.25 -19.84
N HIS A 271 -12.00 -53.32 -20.51
CA HIS A 271 -12.51 -53.55 -21.86
C HIS A 271 -11.87 -52.58 -22.87
N LEU A 272 -11.31 -53.22 -23.89
CA LEU A 272 -10.73 -52.70 -25.13
C LEU A 272 -11.77 -52.02 -26.04
N PHE A 273 -11.23 -51.29 -27.03
CA PHE A 273 -11.83 -50.58 -28.20
C PHE A 273 -11.96 -49.04 -28.03
N SER A 274 -11.14 -48.18 -28.64
CA SER A 274 -10.93 -47.85 -30.09
C SER A 274 -12.18 -47.15 -30.69
N THR A 275 -12.19 -46.00 -31.39
CA THR A 275 -11.22 -45.11 -32.10
C THR A 275 -11.90 -43.71 -32.36
N PRO A 276 -11.48 -42.78 -33.26
CA PRO A 276 -11.41 -41.34 -32.94
C PRO A 276 -12.25 -40.39 -33.86
N ALA A 277 -12.04 -39.08 -33.63
CA ALA A 277 -12.11 -37.94 -34.58
C ALA A 277 -13.36 -37.03 -34.58
N ALA A 278 -13.15 -35.74 -34.27
CA ALA A 278 -13.37 -34.59 -35.17
C ALA A 278 -13.05 -33.24 -34.46
N PRO A 279 -12.65 -32.18 -35.21
CA PRO A 279 -12.07 -30.95 -34.67
C PRO A 279 -13.12 -29.87 -34.34
N ALA A 280 -12.82 -29.03 -33.34
CA ALA A 280 -13.64 -27.89 -32.92
C ALA A 280 -13.31 -26.60 -33.70
N PRO A 281 -14.30 -25.73 -33.98
CA PRO A 281 -14.10 -24.40 -34.57
C PRO A 281 -13.72 -23.32 -33.53
N PRO A 282 -13.20 -22.16 -33.96
CA PRO A 282 -12.56 -21.19 -33.07
C PRO A 282 -13.54 -20.32 -32.27
N ALA A 283 -13.08 -19.94 -31.08
CA ALA A 283 -13.78 -19.13 -30.10
C ALA A 283 -13.98 -17.67 -30.52
N SER A 284 -15.22 -17.18 -30.47
CA SER A 284 -15.55 -15.75 -30.44
C SER A 284 -15.78 -15.29 -29.00
N SER A 285 -14.88 -14.48 -28.45
CA SER A 285 -15.04 -13.87 -27.14
C SER A 285 -15.82 -12.55 -27.23
N LYS A 286 -17.12 -12.58 -26.88
CA LYS A 286 -17.87 -11.42 -26.38
C LYS A 286 -18.62 -11.86 -25.12
N SER A 287 -18.10 -11.51 -23.94
CA SER A 287 -18.82 -11.64 -22.67
C SER A 287 -19.15 -10.24 -22.14
N SER A 288 -20.25 -9.67 -22.62
CA SER A 288 -20.97 -8.62 -21.91
C SER A 288 -21.82 -9.31 -20.83
N GLY A 289 -21.30 -9.35 -19.60
CA GLY A 289 -22.07 -9.81 -18.44
C GLY A 289 -23.13 -8.78 -18.07
N SER A 290 -24.35 -8.97 -18.55
CA SER A 290 -25.54 -8.35 -17.96
C SER A 290 -25.75 -8.95 -16.58
N GLY A 291 -25.51 -8.17 -15.52
CA GLY A 291 -25.89 -8.57 -14.16
C GLY A 291 -27.42 -8.67 -14.03
N PRO A 292 -27.94 -9.59 -13.20
CA PRO A 292 -29.37 -9.68 -12.94
C PRO A 292 -29.87 -8.39 -12.27
N SER A 293 -30.93 -7.82 -12.83
CA SER A 293 -31.70 -6.74 -12.21
C SER A 293 -32.51 -7.33 -11.06
N PHE A 294 -32.37 -6.75 -9.86
CA PHE A 294 -33.11 -7.16 -8.66
C PHE A 294 -34.50 -6.52 -8.67
N GLU A 295 -35.54 -7.34 -8.77
CA GLU A 295 -36.89 -6.98 -8.31
C GLU A 295 -36.93 -7.07 -6.78
N ALA A 296 -37.51 -6.06 -6.13
CA ALA A 296 -37.68 -6.00 -4.69
C ALA A 296 -38.68 -7.08 -4.24
N VAL A 297 -38.16 -8.16 -3.64
CA VAL A 297 -38.98 -9.22 -3.03
C VAL A 297 -39.53 -8.70 -1.70
N THR A 298 -40.81 -8.32 -1.70
CA THR A 298 -41.60 -8.00 -0.50
C THR A 298 -42.39 -9.23 -0.04
N SER A 299 -41.72 -10.28 0.43
CA SER A 299 -42.39 -11.41 1.10
C SER A 299 -42.09 -11.39 2.60
N LYS A 300 -43.11 -11.02 3.37
CA LYS A 300 -43.10 -10.85 4.83
C LYS A 300 -43.53 -12.15 5.51
N GLU A 301 -42.78 -13.23 5.34
CA GLU A 301 -42.91 -14.43 6.19
C GLU A 301 -41.80 -14.38 7.26
N LYS A 302 -42.20 -14.39 8.53
CA LYS A 302 -41.30 -14.36 9.68
C LYS A 302 -40.93 -15.82 10.04
N PRO A 303 -39.71 -16.30 9.77
CA PRO A 303 -39.33 -17.67 10.11
C PRO A 303 -39.15 -17.82 11.63
N GLU A 304 -39.90 -18.73 12.25
CA GLU A 304 -39.89 -19.02 13.71
C GLU A 304 -38.64 -19.79 14.20
N ASN A 305 -37.49 -19.69 13.52
CA ASN A 305 -36.25 -20.38 13.93
C ASN A 305 -35.11 -19.39 14.23
N GLU A 306 -35.40 -18.41 15.10
CA GLU A 306 -34.49 -17.31 15.49
C GLU A 306 -33.39 -17.71 16.51
N SER A 307 -33.35 -18.97 16.97
CA SER A 307 -32.61 -19.34 18.19
C SER A 307 -31.09 -19.54 18.07
N ALA A 308 -30.45 -19.33 16.92
CA ALA A 308 -28.98 -19.36 16.85
C ALA A 308 -28.42 -18.60 15.65
N ARG A 309 -28.29 -17.27 15.76
CA ARG A 309 -27.42 -16.51 14.85
C ARG A 309 -25.98 -17.02 15.04
N SER A 310 -25.48 -17.82 14.11
CA SER A 310 -24.10 -18.29 14.10
C SER A 310 -23.13 -17.10 14.12
N ALA A 311 -21.98 -17.24 14.78
CA ALA A 311 -20.97 -16.19 14.78
C ALA A 311 -20.54 -15.89 13.34
N LEU A 312 -20.44 -14.59 13.00
CA LEU A 312 -19.97 -14.18 11.69
C LEU A 312 -18.53 -14.65 11.46
N PRO A 313 -18.21 -15.21 10.28
CA PRO A 313 -16.83 -15.52 9.93
C PRO A 313 -15.95 -14.27 10.00
N PRO A 314 -14.70 -14.39 10.45
CA PRO A 314 -13.76 -13.28 10.53
C PRO A 314 -13.59 -12.57 9.18
N GLY A 315 -13.72 -11.24 9.18
CA GLY A 315 -13.55 -10.40 8.00
C GLY A 315 -14.77 -10.29 7.08
N VAL A 316 -15.84 -11.06 7.29
CA VAL A 316 -17.05 -10.95 6.45
C VAL A 316 -17.89 -9.75 6.87
N TYR A 317 -18.23 -8.89 5.92
CA TYR A 317 -19.25 -7.88 6.08
C TYR A 317 -20.63 -8.55 5.93
N ALA A 318 -21.40 -8.54 7.01
CA ALA A 318 -22.75 -9.07 7.05
C ALA A 318 -23.73 -8.20 6.23
N PRO A 319 -24.88 -8.75 5.80
CA PRO A 319 -25.35 -10.12 6.02
C PRO A 319 -24.81 -11.16 5.01
N ILE A 320 -24.76 -12.43 5.42
CA ILE A 320 -24.53 -13.56 4.50
C ILE A 320 -25.89 -14.13 4.11
N LEU A 321 -26.39 -13.73 2.94
CA LEU A 321 -27.67 -14.23 2.44
C LEU A 321 -27.47 -15.50 1.59
N PRO A 322 -28.33 -16.53 1.73
CA PRO A 322 -28.29 -17.71 0.88
C PRO A 322 -28.34 -17.32 -0.60
N GLY A 323 -27.47 -17.93 -1.42
CA GLY A 323 -27.41 -17.67 -2.87
C GLY A 323 -26.81 -16.32 -3.27
N HIS A 324 -26.37 -15.48 -2.33
CA HIS A 324 -25.78 -14.17 -2.61
C HIS A 324 -24.28 -14.16 -2.32
N ALA A 325 -23.56 -13.28 -3.01
CA ALA A 325 -22.14 -13.07 -2.75
C ALA A 325 -21.94 -12.40 -1.39
N ALA A 326 -20.84 -12.73 -0.72
CA ALA A 326 -20.43 -12.09 0.53
C ALA A 326 -19.24 -11.16 0.30
N SER A 327 -19.15 -10.07 1.06
CA SER A 327 -18.01 -9.15 0.99
C SER A 327 -17.01 -9.51 2.08
N LEU A 328 -15.82 -9.98 1.71
CA LEU A 328 -14.76 -10.38 2.63
C LEU A 328 -13.66 -9.30 2.68
N ARG A 329 -13.42 -8.74 3.85
CA ARG A 329 -12.19 -8.01 4.17
C ARG A 329 -11.09 -8.98 4.56
N TRP A 330 -9.93 -8.80 3.96
CA TRP A 330 -8.73 -9.56 4.29
C TRP A 330 -7.48 -8.68 4.20
N GLY A 331 -6.44 -9.03 4.94
CA GLY A 331 -5.25 -8.21 5.06
C GLY A 331 -4.31 -8.74 6.14
N ARG A 332 -3.34 -7.91 6.53
CA ARG A 332 -2.36 -8.26 7.57
C ARG A 332 -3.02 -8.58 8.91
N ASP A 333 -4.15 -7.95 9.22
CA ASP A 333 -5.00 -8.21 10.38
C ASP A 333 -5.54 -9.64 10.43
N LEU A 334 -5.72 -10.30 9.28
CA LEU A 334 -6.09 -11.72 9.18
C LEU A 334 -4.89 -12.63 8.85
N GLY A 335 -3.66 -12.12 8.93
CA GLY A 335 -2.44 -12.88 8.64
C GLY A 335 -2.05 -12.93 7.16
N PHE A 336 -2.72 -12.20 6.27
CA PHE A 336 -2.36 -12.12 4.86
C PHE A 336 -1.21 -11.14 4.62
N SER A 337 -0.34 -11.49 3.69
CA SER A 337 0.80 -10.67 3.34
C SER A 337 0.37 -9.50 2.45
N PRO A 338 0.80 -8.24 2.71
CA PRO A 338 0.42 -7.09 1.88
C PRO A 338 0.77 -7.33 0.41
N ARG A 339 -0.16 -7.07 -0.50
CA ARG A 339 0.01 -7.25 -1.95
C ARG A 339 -0.71 -6.17 -2.72
N VAL A 340 -0.19 -5.81 -3.88
CA VAL A 340 -0.85 -4.85 -4.77
C VAL A 340 -2.16 -5.45 -5.28
N SER A 341 -3.26 -4.71 -5.17
CA SER A 341 -4.55 -5.14 -5.70
C SER A 341 -4.46 -5.44 -7.21
N ARG A 342 -5.16 -6.50 -7.66
CA ARG A 342 -5.33 -6.84 -9.08
C ARG A 342 -6.00 -5.72 -9.88
N GLY A 343 -6.65 -4.76 -9.21
CA GLY A 343 -7.13 -3.52 -9.83
C GLY A 343 -6.03 -2.68 -10.51
N ILE A 344 -4.75 -2.99 -10.28
CA ILE A 344 -3.65 -2.29 -10.97
C ILE A 344 -3.66 -2.52 -12.48
N LEU A 345 -4.19 -3.65 -12.94
CA LEU A 345 -4.24 -4.01 -14.34
C LEU A 345 -5.18 -3.10 -15.16
N SER A 346 -6.11 -2.39 -14.50
CA SER A 346 -6.99 -1.42 -15.15
C SER A 346 -6.48 0.01 -15.11
N VAL A 347 -5.30 0.26 -14.52
CA VAL A 347 -4.75 1.60 -14.37
C VAL A 347 -3.74 1.88 -15.49
N PRO A 348 -3.81 3.04 -16.17
CA PRO A 348 -2.81 3.43 -17.14
C PRO A 348 -1.38 3.43 -16.57
N ASN A 349 -0.43 2.81 -17.28
CA ASN A 349 0.97 2.72 -16.85
C ASN A 349 1.60 4.08 -16.51
N ARG A 350 1.19 5.16 -17.19
CA ARG A 350 1.65 6.54 -16.90
C ARG A 350 1.38 6.99 -15.46
N LEU A 351 0.35 6.43 -14.81
CA LEU A 351 0.00 6.71 -13.41
C LEU A 351 0.73 5.79 -12.42
N LEU A 352 1.43 4.75 -12.88
CA LEU A 352 2.13 3.78 -12.02
C LEU A 352 3.62 4.10 -11.83
N THR A 353 4.13 5.14 -12.51
CA THR A 353 5.52 5.59 -12.41
C THR A 353 5.79 6.32 -11.09
N SER A 354 7.07 6.62 -10.81
CA SER A 354 7.47 7.43 -9.63
C SER A 354 7.04 8.91 -9.74
N HIS A 355 6.78 9.37 -10.96
CA HIS A 355 6.33 10.72 -11.29
C HIS A 355 5.08 10.61 -12.18
N PRO A 356 3.95 10.16 -11.62
CA PRO A 356 2.76 9.92 -12.41
C PRO A 356 2.23 11.23 -13.01
N LEU A 357 1.83 11.17 -14.27
CA LEU A 357 1.25 12.29 -14.99
C LEU A 357 -0.10 11.88 -15.60
N THR A 358 -1.06 12.79 -15.60
CA THR A 358 -2.28 12.67 -16.42
C THR A 358 -1.93 12.70 -17.90
N GLU A 359 -2.89 12.34 -18.76
CA GLU A 359 -2.72 12.51 -20.21
C GLU A 359 -2.43 13.97 -20.60
N SER A 360 -2.98 14.94 -19.85
CA SER A 360 -2.73 16.38 -20.00
C SER A 360 -1.41 16.87 -19.37
N GLY A 361 -0.55 15.98 -18.86
CA GLY A 361 0.72 16.33 -18.23
C GLY A 361 0.61 16.94 -16.84
N HIS A 362 -0.54 16.83 -16.17
CA HIS A 362 -0.73 17.29 -14.80
C HIS A 362 -0.26 16.24 -13.80
N ASN A 363 0.01 16.64 -12.56
CA ASN A 363 0.45 15.71 -11.51
C ASN A 363 -0.61 14.64 -11.21
N GLY A 364 -0.30 13.38 -11.54
CA GLY A 364 -1.18 12.22 -11.38
C GLY A 364 -1.02 11.46 -10.07
N ARG A 365 -0.29 12.02 -9.08
CA ARG A 365 -0.01 11.29 -7.82
C ARG A 365 -1.28 10.92 -7.08
N ALA A 366 -2.20 11.86 -6.95
CA ALA A 366 -3.44 11.64 -6.22
C ALA A 366 -4.36 10.62 -6.94
N LEU A 367 -4.40 10.65 -8.28
CA LEU A 367 -5.09 9.63 -9.08
C LEU A 367 -4.50 8.23 -8.85
N CYS A 368 -3.18 8.09 -8.86
CA CYS A 368 -2.51 6.82 -8.57
C CYS A 368 -2.88 6.27 -7.18
N LEU A 369 -2.92 7.13 -6.16
CA LEU A 369 -3.33 6.74 -4.81
C LEU A 369 -4.81 6.34 -4.76
N ALA A 370 -5.69 7.15 -5.36
CA ALA A 370 -7.12 6.88 -5.44
C ALA A 370 -7.40 5.54 -6.13
N HIS A 371 -6.77 5.26 -7.28
CA HIS A 371 -6.90 3.98 -7.95
C HIS A 371 -6.46 2.80 -7.07
N GLY A 372 -5.38 2.95 -6.30
CA GLY A 372 -4.95 1.92 -5.36
C GLY A 372 -6.01 1.64 -4.31
N ILE A 373 -6.54 2.69 -3.68
CA ILE A 373 -7.58 2.60 -2.66
C ILE A 373 -8.86 1.97 -3.22
N LEU A 374 -9.35 2.48 -4.36
CA LEU A 374 -10.57 2.00 -5.00
C LEU A 374 -10.43 0.57 -5.52
N GLY A 375 -9.26 0.26 -6.09
CA GLY A 375 -8.94 -1.07 -6.62
C GLY A 375 -8.96 -2.17 -5.56
N ARG A 376 -8.65 -1.84 -4.29
CA ARG A 376 -8.81 -2.78 -3.16
C ARG A 376 -10.19 -2.70 -2.49
N ASN A 377 -10.99 -1.64 -2.76
CA ASN A 377 -12.26 -1.35 -2.09
C ASN A 377 -13.50 -1.55 -2.95
N LYS A 378 -13.38 -2.08 -4.17
CA LYS A 378 -14.51 -2.24 -5.10
C LYS A 378 -15.74 -2.86 -4.42
N GLY A 379 -15.53 -3.91 -3.63
CA GLY A 379 -16.61 -4.59 -2.89
C GLY A 379 -17.70 -5.17 -3.82
N LEU A 380 -18.84 -5.52 -3.24
CA LEU A 380 -20.07 -5.88 -3.92
C LEU A 380 -20.84 -4.64 -4.40
N GLU A 381 -21.55 -4.77 -5.51
CA GLU A 381 -22.53 -3.82 -6.04
C GLU A 381 -22.11 -2.34 -6.04
N PRO A 382 -20.97 -1.98 -6.65
CA PRO A 382 -20.48 -0.61 -6.60
C PRO A 382 -21.42 0.45 -7.22
N GLN A 383 -22.33 0.03 -8.08
CA GLN A 383 -23.35 0.91 -8.67
C GLN A 383 -24.45 1.35 -7.68
N ASN A 384 -24.59 0.66 -6.55
CA ASN A 384 -25.68 0.88 -5.59
C ASN A 384 -25.26 1.73 -4.38
N PHE A 385 -24.04 2.27 -4.36
CA PHE A 385 -23.59 3.10 -3.24
C PHE A 385 -24.45 4.34 -3.05
N ILE A 386 -24.74 4.64 -1.79
CA ILE A 386 -25.54 5.81 -1.42
C ILE A 386 -24.59 7.01 -1.34
N LEU A 387 -24.48 7.73 -2.46
CA LEU A 387 -23.72 8.96 -2.54
C LEU A 387 -24.43 9.97 -3.43
N LYS A 388 -24.84 11.10 -2.84
CA LYS A 388 -25.42 12.26 -3.52
C LYS A 388 -24.54 13.47 -3.23
N LEU A 389 -23.46 13.55 -3.98
CA LEU A 389 -22.39 14.48 -3.71
C LEU A 389 -22.75 15.93 -4.08
N ASN A 390 -22.84 16.80 -3.07
CA ASN A 390 -22.83 18.24 -3.21
C ASN A 390 -21.40 18.76 -3.05
N THR A 391 -20.70 18.88 -4.17
CA THR A 391 -19.27 19.20 -4.23
C THR A 391 -18.94 20.55 -3.59
N LYS A 392 -19.77 21.57 -3.82
CA LYS A 392 -19.60 22.91 -3.25
C LYS A 392 -19.67 22.87 -1.73
N MET A 393 -20.67 22.18 -1.19
CA MET A 393 -20.83 22.05 0.26
C MET A 393 -19.70 21.23 0.87
N LEU A 394 -19.27 20.14 0.21
CA LEU A 394 -18.14 19.34 0.70
C LEU A 394 -16.86 20.17 0.78
N GLU A 395 -16.61 20.98 -0.25
CA GLU A 395 -15.48 21.91 -0.31
C GLU A 395 -15.51 22.92 0.84
N GLU A 396 -16.62 23.63 1.04
CA GLU A 396 -16.77 24.67 2.06
C GLU A 396 -16.67 24.14 3.50
N LYS A 397 -17.04 22.88 3.73
CA LYS A 397 -17.11 22.26 5.07
C LYS A 397 -15.89 21.41 5.43
N SER A 398 -14.96 21.20 4.49
CA SER A 398 -13.76 20.39 4.69
C SER A 398 -12.67 21.18 5.42
N VAL A 399 -11.93 20.50 6.30
CA VAL A 399 -10.75 21.05 7.00
C VAL A 399 -9.65 21.49 6.03
N GLN A 400 -9.69 20.93 4.82
CA GLN A 400 -8.71 21.15 3.75
C GLN A 400 -9.08 22.37 2.88
N TRP A 401 -10.11 23.13 3.25
CA TRP A 401 -10.47 24.38 2.57
C TRP A 401 -9.40 25.47 2.73
N PRO A 402 -9.07 26.26 1.69
CA PRO A 402 -9.61 26.20 0.31
C PRO A 402 -8.98 25.11 -0.57
N ARG A 403 -9.81 24.46 -1.39
CA ARG A 403 -9.37 23.44 -2.36
C ARG A 403 -8.83 24.06 -3.66
N PRO A 404 -7.90 23.41 -4.37
CA PRO A 404 -7.35 23.88 -5.64
C PRO A 404 -8.40 23.90 -6.76
N SER A 405 -7.98 24.51 -7.86
CA SER A 405 -8.86 25.04 -8.91
C SER A 405 -9.83 24.01 -9.51
N LYS A 406 -11.03 24.49 -9.85
CA LYS A 406 -12.09 23.79 -10.62
C LYS A 406 -11.56 23.04 -11.86
N VAL A 407 -10.41 23.46 -12.38
CA VAL A 407 -9.72 22.88 -13.52
C VAL A 407 -9.24 21.45 -13.25
N LEU A 408 -8.72 21.13 -12.05
CA LEU A 408 -8.24 19.76 -11.76
C LEU A 408 -9.37 18.74 -11.74
N ARG A 409 -10.55 19.14 -11.27
CA ARG A 409 -11.75 18.30 -11.16
C ARG A 409 -12.18 17.73 -12.52
N SER A 410 -12.19 18.54 -13.59
CA SER A 410 -12.58 18.05 -14.92
C SER A 410 -11.57 17.05 -15.49
N TYR A 411 -10.27 17.25 -15.24
CA TYR A 411 -9.24 16.31 -15.65
C TYR A 411 -9.32 14.99 -14.88
N PHE A 412 -9.45 15.05 -13.55
CA PHE A 412 -9.56 13.84 -12.74
C PHE A 412 -10.85 13.08 -13.04
N LYS A 413 -11.96 13.79 -13.26
CA LYS A 413 -13.22 13.16 -13.65
C LYS A 413 -13.09 12.38 -14.95
N ARG A 414 -12.45 12.95 -15.98
CA ARG A 414 -12.21 12.26 -17.25
C ARG A 414 -11.40 10.96 -17.07
N GLU A 415 -10.33 11.02 -16.28
CA GLU A 415 -9.50 9.84 -15.97
C GLU A 415 -10.32 8.78 -15.20
N MET A 416 -11.15 9.19 -14.24
CA MET A 416 -12.02 8.29 -13.48
C MET A 416 -13.18 7.73 -14.28
N GLU A 417 -13.76 8.49 -15.21
CA GLU A 417 -14.79 8.02 -16.15
C GLU A 417 -14.23 6.94 -17.06
N ALA A 418 -13.01 7.12 -17.58
CA ALA A 418 -12.35 6.11 -18.41
C ALA A 418 -12.10 4.80 -17.65
N ALA A 419 -11.74 4.86 -16.37
CA ALA A 419 -11.46 3.68 -15.56
C ALA A 419 -12.72 3.03 -14.94
N TYR A 420 -13.70 3.83 -14.54
CA TYR A 420 -14.81 3.41 -13.69
C TYR A 420 -16.21 3.75 -14.22
N GLY A 421 -16.34 4.30 -15.43
CA GLY A 421 -17.64 4.72 -15.99
C GLY A 421 -18.69 3.60 -16.02
N GLY A 422 -18.26 2.34 -16.17
CA GLY A 422 -19.15 1.17 -16.12
C GLY A 422 -19.72 0.85 -14.72
N LEU A 423 -19.26 1.51 -13.66
CA LEU A 423 -19.74 1.33 -12.28
C LEU A 423 -20.78 2.38 -11.87
N GLY A 424 -21.16 3.28 -12.78
CA GLY A 424 -22.17 4.30 -12.56
C GLY A 424 -21.61 5.66 -12.13
N PRO A 425 -22.41 6.75 -12.32
CA PRO A 425 -21.95 8.12 -12.12
C PRO A 425 -21.59 8.42 -10.67
N ALA A 426 -22.34 7.88 -9.70
CA ALA A 426 -22.05 8.06 -8.28
C ALA A 426 -20.67 7.52 -7.88
N TYR A 427 -20.27 6.37 -8.45
CA TYR A 427 -18.93 5.80 -8.21
C TYR A 427 -17.83 6.68 -8.80
N VAL A 428 -18.02 7.16 -10.03
CA VAL A 428 -17.08 8.08 -10.70
C VAL A 428 -16.93 9.38 -9.91
N ASP A 429 -18.02 9.95 -9.42
CA ASP A 429 -17.99 11.17 -8.61
C ASP A 429 -17.26 10.92 -7.27
N ALA A 430 -17.53 9.79 -6.60
CA ALA A 430 -16.79 9.37 -5.40
C ALA A 430 -15.29 9.23 -5.65
N ALA A 431 -14.93 8.57 -6.75
CA ALA A 431 -13.54 8.34 -7.15
C ALA A 431 -12.82 9.65 -7.46
N THR A 432 -13.52 10.57 -8.14
CA THR A 432 -13.03 11.91 -8.47
C THR A 432 -12.78 12.71 -7.20
N GLU A 433 -13.72 12.75 -6.26
CA GLU A 433 -13.52 13.47 -4.99
C GLU A 433 -12.44 12.87 -4.13
N LEU A 434 -12.32 11.54 -4.07
CA LEU A 434 -11.24 10.90 -3.35
C LEU A 434 -9.88 11.36 -3.90
N ALA A 435 -9.73 11.39 -5.22
CA ALA A 435 -8.50 11.86 -5.84
C ALA A 435 -8.23 13.35 -5.56
N LEU A 436 -9.26 14.20 -5.59
CA LEU A 436 -9.10 15.62 -5.25
C LEU A 436 -8.70 15.81 -3.79
N LEU A 437 -9.40 15.14 -2.86
CA LEU A 437 -9.06 15.12 -1.44
C LEU A 437 -7.61 14.70 -1.18
N LEU A 438 -7.14 13.66 -1.87
CA LEU A 438 -5.77 13.18 -1.77
C LEU A 438 -4.75 14.16 -2.38
N ALA A 439 -5.15 14.95 -3.38
CA ALA A 439 -4.31 16.01 -3.93
C ALA A 439 -4.13 17.17 -2.94
N ASP A 440 -5.16 17.43 -2.14
CA ASP A 440 -5.21 18.55 -1.16
C ASP A 440 -4.60 18.17 0.19
N SER A 441 -4.54 16.87 0.46
CA SER A 441 -4.00 16.32 1.69
C SER A 441 -2.47 16.30 1.70
N SER A 442 -1.87 16.74 2.81
CA SER A 442 -0.42 16.55 3.01
C SER A 442 -0.06 15.05 3.03
N HIS A 443 1.14 14.70 2.54
CA HIS A 443 1.56 13.30 2.50
C HIS A 443 1.48 12.60 3.87
N SER A 444 1.86 13.29 4.94
CA SER A 444 1.79 12.74 6.30
C SER A 444 0.37 12.56 6.84
N LEU A 445 -0.61 13.34 6.34
CA LEU A 445 -2.02 13.15 6.70
C LEU A 445 -2.56 11.90 6.00
N ILE A 446 -2.23 11.73 4.72
CA ILE A 446 -2.59 10.53 3.95
C ILE A 446 -1.97 9.27 4.58
N GLU A 447 -0.69 9.33 4.96
CA GLU A 447 0.00 8.21 5.61
C GLU A 447 -0.71 7.79 6.88
N ASP A 448 -0.97 8.75 7.78
CA ASP A 448 -1.70 8.51 9.04
C ASP A 448 -3.11 7.95 8.79
N TRP A 449 -3.86 8.52 7.83
CA TRP A 449 -5.20 8.06 7.45
C TRP A 449 -5.20 6.62 6.93
N LEU A 450 -4.22 6.26 6.07
CA LEU A 450 -4.06 4.90 5.53
C LEU A 450 -3.57 3.89 6.57
N GLU A 451 -2.65 4.28 7.46
CA GLU A 451 -2.15 3.41 8.53
C GLU A 451 -3.26 3.02 9.53
N LYS A 452 -4.19 3.94 9.77
CA LYS A 452 -5.39 3.73 10.58
C LYS A 452 -6.50 2.99 9.83
N GLY A 453 -6.29 2.65 8.56
CA GLY A 453 -7.22 1.92 7.69
C GLY A 453 -8.49 2.69 7.39
N MET A 454 -8.44 4.03 7.42
CA MET A 454 -9.61 4.93 7.33
C MET A 454 -10.28 4.92 5.96
N GLU A 455 -9.61 4.38 4.96
CA GLU A 455 -10.15 4.16 3.62
C GLU A 455 -11.15 2.99 3.54
N GLN A 456 -11.16 2.12 4.54
CA GLN A 456 -12.02 0.93 4.60
C GLN A 456 -13.26 1.20 5.43
N GLN A 457 -14.35 0.49 5.12
CA GLN A 457 -15.45 0.37 6.07
C GLN A 457 -14.95 -0.26 7.37
N ASP A 458 -15.33 0.31 8.51
CA ASP A 458 -14.98 -0.30 9.79
C ASP A 458 -15.66 -1.67 9.96
N TYR A 459 -14.84 -2.72 9.92
CA TYR A 459 -15.29 -4.09 10.15
C TYR A 459 -15.79 -4.30 11.58
N ARG A 460 -15.22 -3.58 12.57
CA ARG A 460 -15.64 -3.70 13.97
C ARG A 460 -17.06 -3.20 14.14
N LEU A 461 -17.40 -2.06 13.52
CA LEU A 461 -18.77 -1.53 13.54
C LEU A 461 -19.78 -2.55 13.02
N ASN A 462 -19.53 -3.19 11.87
CA ASN A 462 -20.48 -4.18 11.34
C ASN A 462 -20.64 -5.40 12.26
N ARG A 463 -19.55 -5.84 12.89
CA ARG A 463 -19.61 -6.93 13.87
C ARG A 463 -20.40 -6.54 15.12
N GLU A 464 -20.14 -5.34 15.65
CA GLU A 464 -20.85 -4.78 16.81
C GLU A 464 -22.35 -4.62 16.49
N ALA A 465 -22.69 -4.02 15.35
CA ALA A 465 -24.07 -3.87 14.90
C ALA A 465 -24.76 -5.24 14.76
N TYR A 466 -24.11 -6.23 14.17
CA TYR A 466 -24.67 -7.59 14.06
C TYR A 466 -24.93 -8.25 15.42
N VAL A 467 -23.99 -8.10 16.37
CA VAL A 467 -24.14 -8.61 17.75
C VAL A 467 -25.28 -7.91 18.48
N LEU A 468 -25.48 -6.62 18.21
CA LEU A 468 -26.61 -5.82 18.69
C LEU A 468 -27.90 -6.05 17.89
N GLU A 469 -27.98 -7.17 17.16
CA GLU A 469 -29.18 -7.60 16.42
C GLU A 469 -29.62 -6.65 15.30
N ALA A 470 -28.68 -5.89 14.70
CA ALA A 470 -28.96 -5.16 13.48
C ALA A 470 -29.57 -6.08 12.42
N SER A 471 -30.54 -5.54 11.68
CA SER A 471 -31.17 -6.27 10.58
C SER A 471 -30.20 -6.40 9.41
N ASP A 472 -30.46 -7.39 8.55
CA ASP A 472 -29.69 -7.60 7.32
C ASP A 472 -29.71 -6.36 6.41
N GLU A 473 -30.82 -5.64 6.39
CA GLU A 473 -30.97 -4.38 5.65
C GLU A 473 -30.13 -3.25 6.28
N ASP A 474 -30.08 -3.15 7.62
CA ASP A 474 -29.24 -2.13 8.27
C ASP A 474 -27.75 -2.33 7.98
N LEU A 475 -27.31 -3.59 8.02
CA LEU A 475 -25.93 -3.98 7.71
C LEU A 475 -25.60 -3.71 6.23
N ARG A 476 -26.56 -4.00 5.34
CA ARG A 476 -26.48 -3.62 3.92
C ARG A 476 -26.37 -2.10 3.76
N LEU A 477 -27.18 -1.31 4.46
CA LEU A 477 -27.13 0.16 4.40
C LEU A 477 -25.77 0.70 4.91
N LEU A 478 -25.24 0.18 6.02
CA LEU A 478 -23.89 0.52 6.50
C LEU A 478 -22.83 0.23 5.43
N TYR A 479 -22.97 -0.89 4.73
CA TYR A 479 -22.10 -1.25 3.62
C TYR A 479 -22.21 -0.26 2.45
N LEU A 480 -23.44 0.10 2.05
CA LEU A 480 -23.69 1.03 0.96
C LEU A 480 -23.21 2.46 1.25
N LEU A 481 -23.11 2.83 2.54
CA LEU A 481 -22.57 4.11 3.01
C LEU A 481 -21.04 4.15 3.09
N SER A 482 -20.33 3.04 2.85
CA SER A 482 -18.89 2.95 3.08
C SER A 482 -18.06 3.99 2.29
N TYR A 483 -18.47 4.33 1.06
CA TYR A 483 -17.78 5.34 0.26
C TYR A 483 -18.06 6.77 0.75
N ALA A 484 -19.30 7.06 1.16
CA ALA A 484 -19.63 8.34 1.80
C ALA A 484 -18.81 8.52 3.09
N ALA A 485 -18.69 7.46 3.90
CA ALA A 485 -17.88 7.47 5.11
C ALA A 485 -16.39 7.70 4.83
N MET A 486 -15.84 7.08 3.80
CA MET A 486 -14.46 7.30 3.36
C MET A 486 -14.21 8.77 2.98
N ILE A 487 -15.10 9.38 2.20
CA ILE A 487 -14.98 10.78 1.76
C ILE A 487 -15.10 11.75 2.95
N VAL A 488 -16.09 11.55 3.82
CA VAL A 488 -16.28 12.40 5.02
C VAL A 488 -15.12 12.22 5.98
N SER A 489 -14.66 10.98 6.20
CA SER A 489 -13.52 10.67 7.05
C SER A 489 -12.28 11.45 6.61
N LEU A 490 -11.88 11.36 5.34
CA LEU A 490 -10.72 12.08 4.83
C LEU A 490 -10.91 13.60 4.86
N SER A 491 -12.12 14.09 4.59
CA SER A 491 -12.45 15.53 4.62
C SER A 491 -12.39 16.15 6.02
N ALA A 492 -12.65 15.34 7.05
CA ALA A 492 -12.63 15.70 8.47
C ALA A 492 -11.31 15.33 9.17
N HIS A 493 -10.43 14.56 8.52
CA HIS A 493 -9.27 13.95 9.17
C HIS A 493 -8.21 14.99 9.53
N SER A 494 -7.64 14.82 10.73
CA SER A 494 -6.46 15.56 11.17
C SER A 494 -5.46 14.59 11.81
N LYS A 495 -4.16 14.92 11.83
CA LYS A 495 -3.13 14.00 12.36
C LYS A 495 -3.42 13.51 13.79
N GLN A 496 -4.07 14.35 14.59
CA GLN A 496 -4.35 14.06 15.99
C GLN A 496 -5.63 13.24 16.19
N ARG A 497 -6.55 13.26 15.23
CA ARG A 497 -7.89 12.68 15.42
C ARG A 497 -8.35 11.88 14.22
N GLN A 498 -8.80 10.67 14.52
CA GLN A 498 -9.40 9.75 13.56
C GLN A 498 -10.91 9.93 13.62
N VAL A 499 -11.53 10.18 12.46
CA VAL A 499 -12.99 10.34 12.36
C VAL A 499 -13.55 9.21 11.50
N ARG A 500 -14.38 8.37 12.13
CA ARG A 500 -15.08 7.22 11.53
C ARG A 500 -16.59 7.52 11.49
N PRO A 501 -17.09 8.30 10.52
CA PRO A 501 -18.44 8.87 10.56
C PRO A 501 -19.56 7.90 10.18
N GLU A 502 -19.28 6.59 10.10
CA GLU A 502 -20.21 5.57 9.61
C GLU A 502 -21.55 5.58 10.37
N THR A 503 -21.52 5.69 11.71
CA THR A 503 -22.73 5.66 12.55
C THR A 503 -23.54 6.95 12.38
N SER A 504 -22.88 8.11 12.39
CA SER A 504 -23.53 9.40 12.15
C SER A 504 -24.15 9.48 10.75
N LEU A 505 -23.47 8.93 9.73
CA LEU A 505 -23.99 8.82 8.36
C LEU A 505 -25.24 7.93 8.29
N PHE A 506 -25.23 6.78 8.96
CA PHE A 506 -26.38 5.88 9.03
C PHE A 506 -27.59 6.60 9.64
N VAL A 507 -27.42 7.27 10.78
CA VAL A 507 -28.49 8.02 11.45
C VAL A 507 -29.03 9.14 10.56
N ALA A 508 -28.16 9.89 9.90
CA ALA A 508 -28.56 10.97 9.02
C ALA A 508 -29.34 10.45 7.80
N LEU A 509 -28.89 9.35 7.19
CA LEU A 509 -29.61 8.69 6.10
C LEU A 509 -30.99 8.20 6.57
N TRP A 510 -31.03 7.48 7.69
CA TRP A 510 -32.29 6.93 8.23
C TRP A 510 -33.33 8.03 8.45
N LYS A 511 -32.94 9.12 9.11
CA LYS A 511 -33.83 10.27 9.35
C LYS A 511 -34.30 10.92 8.06
N ALA A 512 -33.48 10.94 7.01
CA ALA A 512 -33.84 11.52 5.72
C ALA A 512 -34.78 10.63 4.91
N THR A 513 -34.61 9.31 4.95
CA THR A 513 -35.39 8.35 4.16
C THR A 513 -36.64 7.84 4.88
N LYS A 514 -36.60 7.80 6.21
CA LYS A 514 -37.63 7.22 7.08
C LYS A 514 -37.95 8.16 8.26
N PRO A 515 -38.42 9.39 8.00
CA PRO A 515 -38.60 10.41 9.05
C PRO A 515 -39.64 10.03 10.12
N THR A 516 -40.56 9.12 9.80
CA THR A 516 -41.63 8.67 10.70
C THR A 516 -41.28 7.39 11.46
N GLU A 517 -40.25 6.66 11.04
CA GLU A 517 -39.82 5.43 11.71
C GLU A 517 -38.82 5.77 12.82
N PRO A 518 -38.93 5.15 14.00
CA PRO A 518 -37.89 5.27 15.03
C PRO A 518 -36.55 4.73 14.49
N LEU A 519 -35.44 5.19 15.08
CA LEU A 519 -34.13 4.60 14.78
C LEU A 519 -34.11 3.13 15.22
N PRO A 520 -33.37 2.25 14.50
CA PRO A 520 -33.20 0.86 14.93
C PRO A 520 -32.64 0.77 16.36
N GLU A 521 -33.09 -0.21 17.13
CA GLU A 521 -32.71 -0.37 18.54
C GLU A 521 -31.19 -0.47 18.74
N TRP A 522 -30.49 -1.17 17.84
CA TRP A 522 -29.04 -1.33 17.89
C TRP A 522 -28.29 0.01 17.84
N VAL A 523 -28.82 1.01 17.14
CA VAL A 523 -28.24 2.37 17.06
C VAL A 523 -28.38 3.13 18.38
N SER A 524 -29.43 2.82 19.13
CA SER A 524 -29.74 3.45 20.43
C SER A 524 -28.99 2.80 21.60
N SER A 525 -28.25 1.71 21.34
CA SER A 525 -27.39 1.06 22.33
C SER A 525 -26.33 2.02 22.88
N GLN A 526 -25.90 1.78 24.12
CA GLN A 526 -24.90 2.62 24.79
C GLN A 526 -23.56 2.60 24.04
N GLU A 527 -23.22 1.48 23.42
CA GLU A 527 -22.03 1.27 22.59
C GLU A 527 -22.06 2.21 21.36
N MET A 528 -23.18 2.24 20.62
CA MET A 528 -23.32 3.09 19.44
C MET A 528 -23.42 4.57 19.79
N VAL A 529 -24.09 4.92 20.89
CA VAL A 529 -24.12 6.29 21.41
C VAL A 529 -22.71 6.78 21.78
N THR A 530 -21.94 5.95 22.48
CA THR A 530 -20.54 6.25 22.84
C THR A 530 -19.68 6.41 21.59
N ARG A 531 -19.88 5.55 20.59
CA ARG A 531 -19.19 5.63 19.31
C ARG A 531 -19.50 6.93 18.57
N MET A 532 -20.77 7.31 18.44
CA MET A 532 -21.17 8.59 17.85
C MET A 532 -20.61 9.81 18.60
N ALA A 533 -20.60 9.75 19.94
CA ALA A 533 -19.95 10.80 20.75
C ALA A 533 -18.45 10.90 20.43
N ASN A 534 -17.78 9.76 20.26
CA ASN A 534 -16.36 9.71 19.86
C ASN A 534 -16.12 10.23 18.43
N GLU A 535 -17.05 10.04 17.51
CA GLU A 535 -17.00 10.61 16.15
C GLU A 535 -16.99 12.15 16.17
N ARG A 536 -17.68 12.76 17.15
CA ARG A 536 -17.77 14.22 17.33
C ARG A 536 -16.70 14.77 18.27
N ALA A 537 -16.22 13.96 19.20
CA ALA A 537 -15.23 14.38 20.17
C ALA A 537 -13.90 14.73 19.50
N GLY A 538 -13.37 15.92 19.79
CA GLY A 538 -12.05 16.35 19.33
C GLY A 538 -11.96 16.63 17.83
N LEU A 539 -13.09 16.91 17.17
CA LEU A 539 -13.07 17.50 15.83
C LEU A 539 -12.34 18.85 15.84
N ASP A 540 -11.58 19.14 14.78
CA ASP A 540 -11.03 20.47 14.57
C ASP A 540 -12.19 21.47 14.55
N SER A 541 -12.03 22.64 15.18
CA SER A 541 -13.09 23.64 15.27
C SER A 541 -13.55 24.15 13.90
N ARG A 542 -12.74 23.92 12.86
CA ARG A 542 -13.06 24.22 11.45
C ARG A 542 -13.84 23.10 10.76
N THR A 543 -13.91 21.91 11.34
CA THR A 543 -14.67 20.78 10.79
C THR A 543 -16.15 20.90 11.12
N ASP A 544 -16.98 21.02 10.11
CA ASP A 544 -18.43 20.86 10.24
C ASP A 544 -18.84 19.45 9.79
N LEU A 545 -18.82 18.49 10.73
CA LEU A 545 -19.10 17.09 10.41
C LEU A 545 -20.52 16.90 9.86
N ASP A 546 -21.51 17.59 10.42
CA ASP A 546 -22.90 17.52 9.95
C ASP A 546 -23.03 18.11 8.54
N GLY A 547 -22.30 19.20 8.26
CA GLY A 547 -22.17 19.77 6.93
C GLY A 547 -21.54 18.81 5.93
N LEU A 548 -20.48 18.09 6.30
CA LEU A 548 -19.84 17.08 5.46
C LEU A 548 -20.78 15.90 5.18
N ILE A 549 -21.53 15.44 6.19
CA ILE A 549 -22.53 14.38 6.06
C ILE A 549 -23.65 14.79 5.09
N ALA A 550 -24.20 15.98 5.26
CA ALA A 550 -25.21 16.53 4.35
C ALA A 550 -24.65 16.71 2.93
N ALA A 551 -23.35 17.02 2.78
CA ALA A 551 -22.72 17.14 1.48
C ALA A 551 -22.61 15.81 0.72
N VAL A 552 -22.54 14.67 1.41
CA VAL A 552 -22.44 13.35 0.75
C VAL A 552 -23.77 12.60 0.63
N LEU A 553 -24.76 12.92 1.47
CA LEU A 553 -26.12 12.35 1.39
C LEU A 553 -27.09 13.20 0.55
N GLY A 554 -26.68 14.41 0.18
CA GLY A 554 -27.52 15.40 -0.50
C GLY A 554 -28.37 16.20 0.49
N PRO A 555 -28.97 17.31 0.04
CA PRO A 555 -29.86 18.08 0.89
C PRO A 555 -31.00 17.16 1.37
N SER A 556 -31.16 17.06 2.69
CA SER A 556 -32.40 16.51 3.25
C SER A 556 -33.56 17.27 2.60
N PRO A 557 -34.59 16.59 2.05
CA PRO A 557 -35.76 17.27 1.53
C PRO A 557 -36.24 18.18 2.66
N ARG A 558 -36.07 19.50 2.47
CA ARG A 558 -36.46 20.47 3.48
C ARG A 558 -37.94 20.21 3.72
N VAL A 559 -38.29 19.75 4.91
CA VAL A 559 -39.67 19.77 5.35
C VAL A 559 -40.09 21.22 5.14
N PRO A 560 -41.08 21.51 4.27
CA PRO A 560 -41.52 22.88 4.06
C PRO A 560 -41.87 23.42 5.45
N VAL A 561 -41.14 24.44 5.88
CA VAL A 561 -41.46 25.14 7.13
C VAL A 561 -42.81 25.76 6.86
N SER A 562 -43.86 25.18 7.43
CA SER A 562 -45.20 25.75 7.34
C SER A 562 -45.12 27.21 7.82
N PRO A 563 -45.63 28.16 7.02
CA PRO A 563 -45.50 29.59 7.30
C PRO A 563 -46.10 30.00 8.64
#